data_AF-A0A399TCZ8-F1
#
_entry.id   AF-A0A399TCZ8-F1
#
_cell.length_a   1.000
_cell.length_b   1.000
_cell.length_c   1.000
_cell.angle_alpha   90.00
_cell.angle_beta   90.00
_cell.angle_gamma   90.00
#
_symmetry.space_group_name_H-M   'P 1'
#
loop_
_entity.id
_entity.type
_entity.pdbx_description
1 polymer ?
#
loop_
_entity_poly.entity_id
_entity_poly.type
_entity_poly.pdbx_seq_one_letter_code
_entity_poly.pdbx_strand_id
1 'polypeptide(L)'
;MGDAADAPGKDADAVVDFVRALVTPPWPRDAADAERMLAALGVHPTGGVDAWSPSSAQHALTGGPDAVDHLSYGVHADSVSGIGFFLARHGGARDPLVRRDHDALVAALAALFGPPRAAFDDQSSPVLWDVAELQVGVQLFDRVDSSVMVDVDHSDRSARAEAEAAAAGDDPGRG
;
A
#
# COMPACT_ATOMS: atom_id res chain seq x y z
N MET A 1 -9.81 6.22 34.84
CA MET A 1 -8.36 5.93 34.89
C MET A 1 -7.81 6.36 33.54
N GLY A 2 -6.82 7.26 33.54
CA GLY A 2 -6.54 8.20 32.45
C GLY A 2 -5.93 7.60 31.18
N ASP A 3 -6.40 8.16 30.06
CA ASP A 3 -5.67 8.72 28.92
C ASP A 3 -4.28 8.15 28.57
N ALA A 4 -4.25 7.47 27.42
CA ALA A 4 -3.21 7.63 26.41
C ALA A 4 -3.91 7.41 25.07
N ALA A 5 -4.59 8.42 24.55
CA ALA A 5 -4.69 8.53 23.10
C ALA A 5 -3.23 8.59 22.62
N ASP A 6 -2.74 7.51 22.02
CA ASP A 6 -1.42 7.47 21.40
C ASP A 6 -1.22 8.75 20.60
N ALA A 7 -0.11 9.43 20.87
CA ALA A 7 0.13 10.74 20.28
C ALA A 7 0.14 10.56 18.75
N PRO A 8 -0.77 11.20 17.99
CA PRO A 8 -0.99 10.90 16.58
C PRO A 8 0.26 11.12 15.69
N GLY A 9 1.30 11.80 16.20
CA GLY A 9 2.57 11.95 15.51
C GLY A 9 3.46 10.70 15.52
N LYS A 10 3.41 9.86 16.55
CA LYS A 10 4.31 8.70 16.68
C LYS A 10 3.95 7.58 15.68
N ASP A 11 2.66 7.42 15.41
CA ASP A 11 2.15 6.41 14.49
C ASP A 11 2.43 6.80 13.03
N ALA A 12 2.27 8.08 12.69
CA ALA A 12 2.61 8.60 11.37
C ALA A 12 4.12 8.46 11.07
N ASP A 13 4.98 8.77 12.03
CA ASP A 13 6.44 8.61 11.87
C ASP A 13 6.82 7.14 11.62
N ALA A 14 6.20 6.21 12.37
CA ALA A 14 6.44 4.78 12.20
C ALA A 14 5.98 4.27 10.81
N VAL A 15 4.84 4.76 10.31
CA VAL A 15 4.37 4.45 8.94
C VAL A 15 5.33 5.03 7.89
N VAL A 16 5.80 6.27 8.06
CA VAL A 16 6.75 6.90 7.12
C VAL A 16 8.08 6.15 7.09
N ASP A 17 8.60 5.73 8.25
CA ASP A 17 9.81 4.92 8.33
C ASP A 17 9.60 3.53 7.71
N PHE A 18 8.42 2.93 7.87
CA PHE A 18 8.05 1.68 7.21
C PHE A 18 8.02 1.84 5.68
N VAL A 19 7.35 2.87 5.15
CA VAL A 19 7.36 3.17 3.70
C VAL A 19 8.78 3.42 3.20
N ARG A 20 9.60 4.16 3.95
CA ARG A 20 11.02 4.38 3.62
C ARG A 20 11.78 3.06 3.50
N ALA A 21 11.56 2.14 4.44
CA ALA A 21 12.18 0.83 4.43
C ALA A 21 11.72 0.00 3.21
N LEU A 22 10.43 0.06 2.86
CA LEU A 22 9.90 -0.59 1.66
C LEU A 22 10.54 -0.03 0.38
N VAL A 23 10.67 1.29 0.24
CA VAL A 23 11.29 1.83 -1.00
C VAL A 23 12.82 1.68 -1.06
N THR A 24 13.45 1.12 -0.03
CA THR A 24 14.91 0.97 0.02
C THR A 24 15.35 -0.26 -0.79
N PRO A 25 16.22 -0.11 -1.80
CA PRO A 25 16.67 -1.23 -2.61
C PRO A 25 17.55 -2.20 -1.81
N PRO A 26 17.65 -3.48 -2.23
CA PRO A 26 17.01 -4.05 -3.43
C PRO A 26 15.54 -4.43 -3.19
N TRP A 27 14.67 -4.14 -4.17
CA TRP A 27 13.28 -4.56 -4.12
C TRP A 27 13.14 -6.06 -4.46
N PRO A 28 12.23 -6.81 -3.79
CA PRO A 28 12.20 -8.25 -3.89
C PRO A 28 11.80 -8.66 -5.30
N ARG A 29 12.43 -9.73 -5.79
CA ARG A 29 12.13 -10.25 -7.13
C ARG A 29 10.97 -11.23 -7.08
N ASP A 30 10.97 -12.09 -6.08
CA ASP A 30 10.00 -13.16 -5.89
C ASP A 30 9.42 -13.16 -4.46
N ALA A 31 8.47 -14.04 -4.20
CA ALA A 31 7.81 -14.17 -2.90
C ALA A 31 8.80 -14.48 -1.75
N ALA A 32 9.83 -15.29 -2.00
CA ALA A 32 10.79 -15.66 -0.98
C ALA A 32 11.72 -14.48 -0.61
N ASP A 33 12.10 -13.65 -1.59
CA ASP A 33 12.77 -12.38 -1.36
C ASP A 33 11.88 -11.43 -0.55
N ALA A 34 10.60 -11.30 -0.92
CA ALA A 34 9.66 -10.42 -0.23
C ALA A 34 9.48 -10.82 1.24
N GLU A 35 9.28 -12.11 1.51
CA GLU A 35 9.13 -12.61 2.87
C GLU A 35 10.38 -12.40 3.72
N ARG A 36 11.59 -12.55 3.15
CA ARG A 36 12.84 -12.24 3.87
C ARG A 36 12.97 -10.76 4.21
N MET A 37 12.67 -9.89 3.25
CA MET A 37 12.71 -8.45 3.44
C MET A 37 11.67 -8.01 4.49
N LEU A 38 10.43 -8.49 4.37
CA LEU A 38 9.33 -8.18 5.28
C LEU A 38 9.58 -8.72 6.69
N ALA A 39 10.18 -9.90 6.83
CA ALA A 39 10.55 -10.44 8.13
C ALA A 39 11.55 -9.55 8.88
N ALA A 40 12.46 -8.86 8.18
CA ALA A 40 13.37 -7.89 8.78
C ALA A 40 12.64 -6.64 9.31
N LEU A 41 11.42 -6.39 8.84
CA LEU A 41 10.53 -5.32 9.29
C LEU A 41 9.49 -5.81 10.32
N GLY A 42 9.62 -7.04 10.82
CA GLY A 42 8.67 -7.64 11.75
C GLY A 42 7.32 -8.01 11.11
N VAL A 43 7.29 -8.20 9.80
CA VAL A 43 6.11 -8.58 9.03
C VAL A 43 6.22 -10.04 8.58
N HIS A 44 5.13 -10.79 8.71
CA HIS A 44 5.11 -12.22 8.45
C HIS A 44 3.83 -12.67 7.70
N PRO A 45 3.91 -13.70 6.84
CA PRO A 45 2.73 -14.27 6.20
C PRO A 45 1.73 -14.83 7.22
N THR A 46 0.44 -14.61 6.97
CA THR A 46 -0.65 -15.25 7.74
C THR A 46 -1.09 -16.59 7.15
N GLY A 47 -0.60 -16.92 5.95
CA GLY A 47 -1.02 -18.08 5.16
C GLY A 47 -2.27 -17.83 4.31
N GLY A 48 -2.89 -16.64 4.40
CA GLY A 48 -3.96 -16.23 3.49
C GLY A 48 -3.39 -15.92 2.11
N VAL A 49 -3.92 -16.59 1.08
CA VAL A 49 -3.59 -16.32 -0.32
C VAL A 49 -4.88 -16.18 -1.11
N ASP A 50 -5.07 -15.05 -1.76
CA ASP A 50 -6.18 -14.80 -2.67
C ASP A 50 -5.66 -14.75 -4.11
N ALA A 51 -6.01 -15.76 -4.91
CA ALA A 51 -5.59 -15.88 -6.30
C ALA A 51 -6.75 -15.50 -7.22
N TRP A 52 -6.62 -14.38 -7.94
CA TRP A 52 -7.62 -13.95 -8.93
C TRP A 52 -7.31 -14.46 -10.35
N SER A 53 -6.10 -14.96 -10.58
CA SER A 53 -5.72 -15.61 -11.84
C SER A 53 -4.67 -16.71 -11.60
N PRO A 54 -4.42 -17.60 -12.57
CA PRO A 54 -3.35 -18.60 -12.46
C PRO A 54 -1.95 -18.00 -12.29
N SER A 55 -1.74 -16.77 -12.74
CA SER A 55 -0.45 -16.07 -12.66
C SER A 55 -0.43 -14.97 -11.63
N SER A 56 -1.54 -14.70 -10.92
CA SER A 56 -1.64 -13.57 -9.99
C SER A 56 -2.27 -13.96 -8.66
N ALA A 57 -1.59 -13.61 -7.57
CA ALA A 57 -2.06 -13.84 -6.22
C ALA A 57 -1.65 -12.72 -5.27
N GLN A 58 -2.46 -12.48 -4.25
CA GLN A 58 -2.16 -11.61 -3.13
C GLN A 58 -1.96 -12.46 -1.89
N HIS A 59 -0.88 -12.17 -1.17
CA HIS A 59 -0.48 -12.87 0.04
C HIS A 59 -0.73 -11.96 1.23
N ALA A 60 -1.56 -12.41 2.16
CA ALA A 60 -1.90 -11.68 3.37
C ALA A 60 -0.75 -11.75 4.40
N LEU A 61 -0.49 -10.62 5.04
CA LEU A 61 0.59 -10.42 6.00
C LEU A 61 0.04 -9.92 7.34
N THR A 62 0.84 -10.04 8.39
CA THR A 62 0.58 -9.48 9.72
C THR A 62 1.89 -8.97 10.35
N GLY A 63 1.78 -8.19 11.42
CA GLY A 63 2.90 -7.48 12.04
C GLY A 63 3.11 -6.10 11.41
N GLY A 64 4.31 -5.53 11.61
CA GLY A 64 4.61 -4.14 11.23
C GLY A 64 4.19 -3.11 12.29
N PRO A 65 4.14 -1.82 11.92
CA PRO A 65 3.71 -0.74 12.83
C PRO A 65 2.27 -0.92 13.32
N ASP A 66 1.96 -0.49 14.55
CA ASP A 66 0.64 -0.64 15.18
C ASP A 66 -0.50 0.02 14.37
N ALA A 67 -0.19 1.07 13.61
CA ALA A 67 -1.12 1.76 12.75
C ALA A 67 -1.35 1.08 11.39
N VAL A 68 -0.68 -0.03 11.09
CA VAL A 68 -0.86 -0.78 9.82
C VAL A 68 -1.90 -1.87 10.01
N ASP A 69 -2.83 -1.94 9.08
CA ASP A 69 -3.90 -2.94 9.00
C ASP A 69 -3.99 -3.52 7.58
N HIS A 70 -4.53 -4.73 7.43
CA HIS A 70 -4.74 -5.39 6.13
C HIS A 70 -3.51 -5.34 5.18
N LEU A 71 -2.31 -5.57 5.71
CA LEU A 71 -1.06 -5.61 4.92
C LEU A 71 -1.01 -6.84 4.02
N SER A 72 -0.53 -6.66 2.80
CA SER A 72 -0.40 -7.73 1.80
C SER A 72 0.66 -7.42 0.74
N TYR A 73 1.10 -8.43 0.01
CA TYR A 73 1.91 -8.26 -1.21
C TYR A 73 1.30 -9.01 -2.40
N GLY A 74 1.43 -8.42 -3.58
CA GLY A 74 0.99 -9.00 -4.84
C GLY A 74 2.14 -9.69 -5.57
N VAL A 75 1.84 -10.85 -6.17
CA VAL A 75 2.72 -11.58 -7.08
C VAL A 75 2.00 -11.71 -8.41
N HIS A 76 2.72 -11.41 -9.50
CA HIS A 76 2.29 -11.67 -10.87
C HIS A 76 3.42 -12.32 -11.67
N ALA A 77 3.13 -13.44 -12.34
CA ALA A 77 4.09 -14.23 -13.11
C ALA A 77 5.39 -14.49 -12.31
N ASP A 78 5.23 -15.03 -11.09
CA ASP A 78 6.28 -15.32 -10.10
C ASP A 78 7.10 -14.11 -9.63
N SER A 79 6.71 -12.89 -10.02
CA SER A 79 7.39 -11.65 -9.66
C SER A 79 6.56 -10.81 -8.71
N VAL A 80 7.18 -10.24 -7.68
CA VAL A 80 6.49 -9.31 -6.78
C VAL A 80 6.17 -8.02 -7.54
N SER A 81 4.89 -7.65 -7.57
CA SER A 81 4.38 -6.47 -8.27
C SER A 81 4.20 -5.28 -7.35
N GLY A 82 3.83 -5.51 -6.07
CA GLY A 82 3.59 -4.44 -5.12
C GLY A 82 3.32 -4.94 -3.69
N ILE A 83 3.40 -4.01 -2.73
CA ILE A 83 3.07 -4.22 -1.32
C ILE A 83 2.09 -3.13 -0.92
N GLY A 84 0.96 -3.50 -0.32
CA GLY A 84 -0.11 -2.57 0.05
C GLY A 84 -0.67 -2.85 1.43
N PHE A 85 -1.09 -1.78 2.12
CA PHE A 85 -1.71 -1.85 3.43
C PHE A 85 -2.69 -0.70 3.66
N PHE A 86 -3.56 -0.90 4.65
CA PHE A 86 -4.45 0.12 5.17
C PHE A 86 -3.88 0.68 6.47
N LEU A 87 -4.26 1.90 6.82
CA LEU A 87 -4.05 2.39 8.17
C LEU A 87 -5.21 1.96 9.08
N ALA A 88 -4.88 1.57 10.32
CA ALA A 88 -5.83 1.21 11.35
C ALA A 88 -6.89 2.32 11.48
N ARG A 89 -8.15 1.91 11.43
CA ARG A 89 -9.30 2.81 11.21
C ARG A 89 -9.54 3.79 12.34
N HIS A 90 -10.04 4.97 11.96
CA HIS A 90 -10.73 5.88 12.86
C HIS A 90 -12.17 6.10 12.38
N GLY A 91 -13.14 5.76 13.24
CA GLY A 91 -14.55 6.10 13.09
C GLY A 91 -15.29 5.52 11.88
N GLY A 92 -16.57 5.90 11.77
CA GLY A 92 -17.46 5.47 10.68
C GLY A 92 -17.21 6.24 9.38
N ALA A 93 -18.03 5.97 8.37
CA ALA A 93 -17.95 6.66 7.09
C ALA A 93 -17.85 8.19 7.24
N ARG A 94 -16.83 8.78 6.58
CA ARG A 94 -16.48 10.22 6.57
C ARG A 94 -15.95 10.78 7.88
N ASP A 95 -15.22 9.99 8.66
CA ASP A 95 -14.53 10.52 9.84
C ASP A 95 -13.52 11.61 9.44
N PRO A 96 -13.65 12.86 9.94
CA PRO A 96 -12.70 13.93 9.66
C PRO A 96 -11.26 13.64 10.15
N LEU A 97 -11.08 12.74 11.11
CA LEU A 97 -9.77 12.30 11.58
C LEU A 97 -9.00 11.57 10.49
N VAL A 98 -9.67 10.73 9.70
CA VAL A 98 -9.03 10.00 8.59
C VAL A 98 -8.49 10.96 7.54
N ARG A 99 -9.22 12.05 7.25
CA ARG A 99 -8.73 13.09 6.34
C ARG A 99 -7.51 13.82 6.92
N ARG A 100 -7.53 14.13 8.21
CA ARG A 100 -6.40 14.76 8.89
C ARG A 100 -5.16 13.87 8.85
N ASP A 101 -5.33 12.59 9.13
CA ASP A 101 -4.21 11.64 9.21
C ASP A 101 -3.68 11.30 7.80
N HIS A 102 -4.55 11.24 6.79
CA HIS A 102 -4.16 11.26 5.38
C HIS A 102 -3.30 12.48 5.03
N ASP A 103 -3.80 13.69 5.32
CA ASP A 103 -3.09 14.92 4.95
C ASP A 103 -1.74 15.04 5.70
N ALA A 104 -1.67 14.55 6.95
CA ALA A 104 -0.44 14.47 7.72
C ALA A 104 0.56 13.46 7.12
N LEU A 105 0.11 12.26 6.74
CA LEU A 105 0.95 11.26 6.07
C LEU A 105 1.48 11.80 4.74
N VAL A 106 0.62 12.41 3.91
CA VAL A 106 1.02 13.01 2.63
C VAL A 106 2.06 14.11 2.84
N ALA A 107 1.89 14.97 3.86
CA ALA A 107 2.87 16.00 4.17
C ALA A 107 4.23 15.40 4.61
N ALA A 108 4.21 14.34 5.42
CA ALA A 108 5.42 13.68 5.89
C ALA A 108 6.16 12.93 4.76
N LEU A 109 5.44 12.22 3.89
CA LEU A 109 6.01 11.59 2.70
C LEU A 109 6.52 12.64 1.70
N ALA A 110 5.83 13.78 1.57
CA ALA A 110 6.31 14.87 0.72
C ALA A 110 7.61 15.49 1.24
N ALA A 111 7.84 15.51 2.55
CA ALA A 111 9.12 15.92 3.12
C ALA A 111 10.25 14.94 2.79
N LEU A 112 9.92 13.66 2.54
CA LEU A 112 10.90 12.61 2.21
C LEU A 112 11.17 12.50 0.71
N PHE A 113 10.13 12.54 -0.13
CA PHE A 113 10.20 12.26 -1.57
C PHE A 113 10.00 13.49 -2.46
N GLY A 114 9.69 14.66 -1.88
CA GLY A 114 9.28 15.86 -2.61
C GLY A 114 7.77 15.89 -2.86
N PRO A 115 7.26 16.90 -3.60
CA PRO A 115 5.82 17.04 -3.82
C PRO A 115 5.24 15.84 -4.60
N PRO A 116 4.07 15.30 -4.21
CA PRO A 116 3.40 14.26 -4.98
C PRO A 116 2.87 14.79 -6.31
N ARG A 117 2.61 13.86 -7.23
CA ARG A 117 1.71 14.10 -8.38
C ARG A 117 0.32 13.57 -8.08
N ALA A 118 -0.70 14.25 -8.63
CA ALA A 118 -2.06 13.72 -8.61
C ALA A 118 -2.16 12.52 -9.57
N ALA A 119 -2.90 11.48 -9.17
CA ALA A 119 -3.23 10.39 -10.09
C ALA A 119 -4.28 10.81 -11.13
N PHE A 120 -5.21 11.68 -10.72
CA PHE A 120 -6.27 12.25 -11.56
C PHE A 120 -6.32 13.77 -11.37
N ASP A 121 -6.41 14.52 -12.47
CA ASP A 121 -6.34 15.99 -12.46
C ASP A 121 -7.45 16.66 -11.62
N ASP A 122 -8.59 15.99 -11.46
CA ASP A 122 -9.77 16.49 -10.76
C ASP A 122 -9.93 15.96 -9.33
N GLN A 123 -8.99 15.15 -8.84
CA GLN A 123 -9.08 14.49 -7.54
C GLN A 123 -7.89 14.78 -6.64
N SER A 124 -8.17 14.99 -5.35
CA SER A 124 -7.13 15.20 -4.32
C SER A 124 -6.47 13.90 -3.82
N SER A 125 -6.95 12.75 -4.29
CA SER A 125 -6.49 11.41 -3.95
C SER A 125 -6.96 10.46 -5.07
N PRO A 126 -6.18 9.42 -5.44
CA PRO A 126 -4.87 9.11 -4.88
C PRO A 126 -3.79 10.09 -5.32
N VAL A 127 -2.74 10.18 -4.51
CA VAL A 127 -1.50 10.91 -4.81
C VAL A 127 -0.35 9.94 -4.91
N LEU A 128 0.61 10.25 -5.77
CA LEU A 128 1.66 9.32 -6.18
C LEU A 128 3.04 9.98 -6.10
N TRP A 129 4.05 9.19 -5.76
CA TRP A 129 5.47 9.55 -5.86
C TRP A 129 6.21 8.49 -6.68
N ASP A 130 7.05 8.93 -7.61
CA ASP A 130 7.94 8.03 -8.35
C ASP A 130 9.31 8.00 -7.65
N VAL A 131 9.68 6.85 -7.09
CA VAL A 131 10.90 6.61 -6.31
C VAL A 131 11.74 5.55 -7.02
N ALA A 132 12.60 6.00 -7.93
CA ALA A 132 13.37 5.13 -8.82
C ALA A 132 12.48 4.16 -9.63
N GLU A 133 12.61 2.85 -9.43
CA GLU A 133 11.79 1.82 -10.11
C GLU A 133 10.43 1.59 -9.43
N LEU A 134 10.19 2.28 -8.31
CA LEU A 134 9.01 2.12 -7.47
C LEU A 134 8.07 3.32 -7.59
N GLN A 135 6.81 3.07 -7.31
CA GLN A 135 5.77 4.07 -7.12
C GLN A 135 5.19 3.92 -5.73
N VAL A 136 5.10 5.01 -4.99
CA VAL A 136 4.38 5.05 -3.71
C VAL A 136 3.04 5.73 -3.94
N GLY A 137 1.95 5.04 -3.65
CA GLY A 137 0.61 5.59 -3.69
C GLY A 137 0.01 5.77 -2.30
N VAL A 138 -0.77 6.85 -2.14
CA VAL A 138 -1.61 7.07 -0.97
C VAL A 138 -3.01 7.40 -1.43
N GLN A 139 -3.98 6.61 -0.97
CA GLN A 139 -5.38 6.75 -1.32
C GLN A 139 -6.24 6.93 -0.07
N LEU A 140 -7.07 7.98 -0.08
CA LEU A 140 -8.14 8.20 0.88
C LEU A 140 -9.45 7.55 0.40
N PHE A 141 -10.01 6.66 1.21
CA PHE A 141 -11.35 6.12 1.02
C PHE A 141 -12.34 6.84 1.94
N ASP A 142 -13.46 7.31 1.37
CA ASP A 142 -14.50 8.05 2.10
C ASP A 142 -15.82 7.26 2.24
N ARG A 143 -15.82 5.95 1.91
CA ARG A 143 -17.02 5.09 1.91
C ARG A 143 -16.89 3.90 2.85
N VAL A 144 -18.02 3.60 3.50
CA VAL A 144 -18.33 2.51 4.45
C VAL A 144 -17.43 2.50 5.70
N ASP A 145 -16.11 2.53 5.49
CA ASP A 145 -15.00 2.23 6.38
C ASP A 145 -13.92 3.29 6.63
N SER A 146 -14.14 4.55 6.21
CA SER A 146 -13.13 5.62 6.02
C SER A 146 -11.70 5.26 6.43
N SER A 147 -10.85 5.04 5.43
CA SER A 147 -9.48 4.55 5.65
C SER A 147 -8.50 5.19 4.67
N VAL A 148 -7.23 5.14 5.04
CA VAL A 148 -6.11 5.47 4.15
C VAL A 148 -5.49 4.15 3.71
N MET A 149 -5.24 4.00 2.42
CA MET A 149 -4.44 2.91 1.85
C MET A 149 -3.12 3.49 1.38
N VAL A 150 -2.05 2.72 1.56
CA VAL A 150 -0.72 3.00 1.06
C VAL A 150 -0.27 1.80 0.24
N ASP A 151 0.28 2.06 -0.93
CA ASP A 151 0.85 1.06 -1.83
C ASP A 151 2.29 1.44 -2.22
N VAL A 152 3.12 0.42 -2.41
CA VAL A 152 4.47 0.52 -2.95
C VAL A 152 4.59 -0.51 -4.07
N ASP A 153 4.47 -0.01 -5.29
CA ASP A 153 4.44 -0.81 -6.51
C ASP A 153 5.75 -0.72 -7.26
N HIS A 154 6.17 -1.82 -7.89
CA HIS A 154 7.22 -1.77 -8.88
C HIS A 154 6.62 -1.38 -10.23
N SER A 155 6.96 -0.19 -10.73
CA SER A 155 6.28 0.45 -11.87
C SER A 155 6.11 -0.46 -13.09
N ASP A 156 7.20 -1.06 -13.58
CA ASP A 156 7.14 -1.92 -14.77
C ASP A 156 6.40 -3.25 -14.54
N ARG A 157 6.55 -3.83 -13.35
CA ARG A 157 5.95 -5.14 -13.03
C ARG A 157 4.45 -5.00 -12.77
N SER A 158 4.05 -3.95 -12.06
CA SER A 158 2.66 -3.60 -11.82
C SER A 158 1.95 -3.27 -13.14
N ALA A 159 2.54 -2.39 -13.98
CA ALA A 159 1.97 -2.04 -15.29
C ALA A 159 1.81 -3.26 -16.22
N ARG A 160 2.78 -4.19 -16.18
CA ARG A 160 2.66 -5.45 -16.93
C ARG A 160 1.51 -6.32 -16.41
N ALA A 161 1.39 -6.47 -15.09
CA ALA A 161 0.31 -7.23 -14.48
C ALA A 161 -1.07 -6.66 -14.85
N GLU A 162 -1.22 -5.34 -14.81
CA GLU A 162 -2.44 -4.64 -15.21
C GLU A 162 -2.76 -4.83 -16.70
N ALA A 163 -1.76 -4.69 -17.58
CA ALA A 163 -1.96 -4.88 -19.02
C ALA A 163 -2.39 -6.32 -19.37
N GLU A 164 -1.79 -7.32 -18.73
CA GLU A 164 -2.16 -8.72 -18.91
C GLU A 164 -3.57 -9.00 -18.35
N ALA A 165 -3.93 -8.41 -17.19
CA ALA A 165 -5.27 -8.53 -16.63
C ALA A 165 -6.34 -7.87 -17.52
N ALA A 166 -6.05 -6.68 -18.07
CA ALA A 166 -6.94 -6.00 -19.00
C ALA A 166 -7.17 -6.82 -20.27
N ALA A 167 -6.09 -7.38 -20.85
CA ALA A 167 -6.18 -8.24 -22.04
C ALA A 167 -6.97 -9.54 -21.78
N ALA A 168 -6.91 -10.09 -20.56
CA ALA A 168 -7.68 -11.26 -20.17
C ALA A 168 -9.17 -10.94 -19.93
N GLY A 169 -9.49 -9.70 -19.53
CA GLY A 169 -10.86 -9.21 -19.38
C GLY A 169 -11.55 -8.83 -20.69
N ASP A 170 -10.78 -8.62 -21.76
CA ASP A 170 -11.25 -8.15 -23.08
C ASP A 170 -11.52 -9.31 -24.07
N ASP A 171 -11.90 -10.50 -23.60
CA ASP A 171 -12.44 -11.56 -24.47
C ASP A 171 -13.88 -11.18 -24.90
N PRO A 172 -14.12 -10.77 -26.17
CA PRO A 172 -15.46 -10.41 -26.65
C PRO A 172 -16.32 -11.66 -26.95
N GLY A 173 -16.06 -12.78 -26.27
CA GLY A 173 -16.45 -14.14 -26.67
C GLY A 173 -17.39 -14.90 -25.73
N ARG A 174 -18.01 -14.28 -24.72
CA ARG A 174 -19.07 -14.93 -23.92
C ARG A 174 -20.25 -14.01 -23.61
N GLY A 175 -21.32 -14.19 -24.38
CA GLY A 175 -22.65 -13.61 -24.16
C GLY A 175 -23.51 -13.67 -25.40
#